data_AF-A0A4R4QKL5-F1
#
_entry.id   AF-A0A4R4QKL5-F1
#
_cell.length_a   1.000
_cell.length_b   1.000
_cell.length_c   1.000
_cell.angle_alpha   90.00
_cell.angle_beta   90.00
_cell.angle_gamma   90.00
#
_symmetry.space_group_name_H-M   'P 1'
#
loop_
_entity.id
_entity.type
_entity.pdbx_description
1 polymer ?
#
loop_
_entity_poly.entity_id
_entity_poly.type
_entity_poly.pdbx_seq_one_letter_code
_entity_poly.pdbx_strand_id
1 'polypeptide(L)'
;MLSTKRLSHARGNRFRARTAALLSAAFVAVGSLVLSPGLAAATETGPSAVTLCTTDLRYGDSGGCVERLQQRLNEMGLNCGNRLVDDGLFGLVTRMRVFAFQGRNRLAMDGIVGPATRAKLADPDVNLSVGCDPTVEAQIRAVFPDSIENKAIRVARCESGINPIAVGLNTNGTKDIGVFQFNTGGTLQEYLPGSTTLIKIQNALNATENIRAAYALYRARGWQPWTCANA
;
A
#
# COMPACT_ATOMS: atom_id res chain seq x y z
N MET A 1 -0.24 -5.95 -50.71
CA MET A 1 0.90 -6.87 -50.57
C MET A 1 0.77 -7.58 -49.22
N LEU A 2 0.12 -8.74 -49.20
CA LEU A 2 0.10 -9.63 -48.04
C LEU A 2 1.32 -10.54 -48.11
N SER A 3 2.04 -10.72 -47.00
CA SER A 3 2.98 -11.83 -46.84
C SER A 3 2.74 -12.51 -45.50
N THR A 4 2.19 -13.71 -45.62
CA THR A 4 1.86 -14.67 -44.58
C THR A 4 3.11 -15.44 -44.14
N LYS A 5 3.38 -15.54 -42.85
CA LYS A 5 4.33 -16.54 -42.31
C LYS A 5 3.57 -17.69 -41.67
N ARG A 6 3.91 -18.88 -42.17
CA ARG A 6 3.28 -20.19 -41.98
C ARG A 6 3.57 -20.78 -40.59
N LEU A 7 2.56 -21.47 -40.07
CA LEU A 7 2.66 -22.57 -39.11
C LEU A 7 3.08 -23.86 -39.83
N SER A 8 3.96 -24.68 -39.22
CA SER A 8 3.90 -26.15 -39.34
C SER A 8 4.93 -26.91 -38.50
N HIS A 9 4.41 -27.74 -37.57
CA HIS A 9 4.70 -29.17 -37.33
C HIS A 9 6.08 -29.61 -36.81
N ALA A 10 6.27 -30.75 -36.13
CA ALA A 10 5.50 -31.73 -35.34
C ALA A 10 6.49 -32.88 -35.04
N ARG A 11 6.41 -33.56 -33.89
CA ARG A 11 6.86 -34.96 -33.60
C ARG A 11 6.69 -35.15 -32.08
N GLY A 12 5.87 -36.04 -31.52
CA GLY A 12 5.41 -37.34 -32.00
C GLY A 12 6.28 -38.42 -31.34
N ASN A 13 5.84 -38.98 -30.21
CA ASN A 13 6.27 -40.32 -29.83
C ASN A 13 5.15 -41.06 -29.09
N ARG A 14 4.67 -42.12 -29.76
CA ARG A 14 3.76 -43.13 -29.25
C ARG A 14 4.61 -44.29 -28.74
N PHE A 15 4.34 -44.83 -27.56
CA PHE A 15 4.72 -46.21 -27.25
C PHE A 15 3.56 -46.98 -26.65
N ARG A 16 3.54 -48.25 -27.06
CA ARG A 16 2.40 -49.14 -27.27
C ARG A 16 1.88 -49.79 -25.99
N ALA A 17 0.57 -50.04 -26.00
CA ALA A 17 -0.12 -50.95 -25.10
C ALA A 17 0.37 -52.41 -25.24
N ARG A 18 0.31 -53.16 -24.13
CA ARG A 18 0.26 -54.63 -24.13
C ARG A 18 -0.86 -55.06 -23.18
N THR A 19 -1.70 -55.94 -23.71
CA THR A 19 -2.92 -56.51 -23.12
C THR A 19 -2.66 -57.80 -22.35
N ALA A 20 -3.45 -57.97 -21.28
CA ALA A 20 -4.11 -59.18 -20.77
C ALA A 20 -3.30 -60.43 -20.34
N ALA A 21 -3.51 -60.86 -19.09
CA ALA A 21 -4.06 -62.18 -18.75
C ALA A 21 -4.45 -62.25 -17.26
N LEU A 22 -5.65 -62.78 -17.01
CA LEU A 22 -6.25 -63.07 -15.70
C LEU A 22 -5.65 -64.35 -15.10
N LEU A 23 -5.39 -64.36 -13.80
CA LEU A 23 -5.39 -65.58 -12.98
C LEU A 23 -6.03 -65.27 -11.62
N SER A 24 -7.12 -66.00 -11.37
CA SER A 24 -7.93 -65.97 -10.15
C SER A 24 -7.15 -66.53 -8.96
N ALA A 25 -7.19 -65.83 -7.83
CA ALA A 25 -6.95 -66.43 -6.52
C ALA A 25 -7.91 -65.78 -5.52
N ALA A 26 -8.82 -66.61 -5.01
CA ALA A 26 -9.72 -66.28 -3.92
C ALA A 26 -8.90 -65.99 -2.64
N PHE A 27 -9.18 -64.88 -1.96
CA PHE A 27 -8.83 -64.74 -0.56
C PHE A 27 -10.04 -64.28 0.25
N VAL A 28 -10.25 -65.06 1.30
CA VAL A 28 -11.33 -65.05 2.28
C VAL A 28 -11.43 -63.68 2.95
N ALA A 29 -12.67 -63.18 3.05
CA ALA A 29 -13.02 -62.05 3.87
C ALA A 29 -12.70 -62.36 5.34
N VAL A 30 -11.68 -61.69 5.89
CA VAL A 30 -11.47 -61.59 7.34
C VAL A 30 -11.63 -60.12 7.69
N GLY A 31 -12.72 -59.82 8.38
CA GLY A 31 -13.04 -58.49 8.88
C GLY A 31 -11.90 -57.94 9.73
N SER A 32 -11.38 -56.79 9.32
CA SER A 32 -10.53 -55.95 10.14
C SER A 32 -11.26 -54.63 10.29
N LEU A 33 -11.82 -54.41 11.48
CA LEU A 33 -12.36 -53.13 11.90
C LEU A 33 -11.17 -52.17 12.03
N VAL A 34 -10.87 -51.41 10.97
CA VAL A 34 -9.82 -50.40 11.03
C VAL A 34 -10.38 -49.23 11.83
N LEU A 35 -9.98 -49.15 13.10
CA LEU A 35 -10.24 -48.01 13.96
C LEU A 35 -9.42 -46.82 13.44
N SER A 36 -10.00 -46.05 12.51
CA SER A 36 -9.39 -44.81 12.04
C SER A 36 -9.26 -43.84 13.22
N PRO A 37 -8.04 -43.35 13.56
CA PRO A 37 -7.92 -42.19 14.43
C PRO A 37 -8.59 -41.03 13.71
N GLY A 38 -9.59 -40.43 14.36
CA GLY A 38 -10.25 -39.24 13.85
C GLY A 38 -9.20 -38.18 13.55
N LEU A 39 -9.10 -37.78 12.27
CA LEU A 39 -8.58 -36.48 11.92
C LEU A 39 -9.53 -35.46 12.54
N ALA A 40 -9.20 -35.02 13.76
CA ALA A 40 -9.66 -33.73 14.23
C ALA A 40 -9.18 -32.71 13.20
N ALA A 41 -10.11 -32.27 12.35
CA ALA A 41 -9.89 -31.10 11.52
C ALA A 41 -9.49 -29.99 12.49
N ALA A 42 -8.22 -29.60 12.46
CA ALA A 42 -7.76 -28.39 13.10
C ALA A 42 -8.66 -27.29 12.56
N THR A 43 -9.51 -26.75 13.43
CA THR A 43 -10.25 -25.54 13.17
C THR A 43 -9.26 -24.52 12.65
N GLU A 44 -9.41 -24.12 11.39
CA GLU A 44 -8.67 -22.99 10.85
C GLU A 44 -8.92 -21.82 11.79
N THR A 45 -7.84 -21.39 12.46
CA THR A 45 -7.83 -20.14 13.18
C THR A 45 -8.20 -19.07 12.17
N GLY A 46 -9.45 -18.61 12.25
CA GLY A 46 -9.89 -17.41 11.55
C GLY A 46 -8.92 -16.26 11.81
N PRO A 47 -8.86 -15.25 10.93
CA PRO A 47 -7.90 -14.18 11.05
C PRO A 47 -7.97 -13.60 12.47
N SER A 48 -6.85 -13.68 13.19
CA SER A 48 -6.74 -13.10 14.52
C SER A 48 -7.04 -11.60 14.39
N ALA A 49 -8.19 -11.19 14.89
CA ALA A 49 -8.54 -9.78 14.94
C ALA A 49 -7.47 -9.08 15.77
N VAL A 50 -6.76 -8.14 15.15
CA VAL A 50 -5.76 -7.33 15.84
C VAL A 50 -6.46 -6.60 16.97
N THR A 51 -6.16 -6.97 18.21
CA THR A 51 -6.78 -6.37 19.39
C THR A 51 -6.12 -5.01 19.67
N LEU A 52 -6.70 -3.96 19.07
CA LEU A 52 -6.33 -2.58 19.35
C LEU A 52 -6.90 -2.13 20.69
N CYS A 53 -6.23 -1.18 21.34
CA CYS A 53 -6.73 -0.60 22.59
C CYS A 53 -8.00 0.20 22.38
N THR A 54 -8.84 0.31 23.41
CA THR A 54 -10.11 1.06 23.35
C THR A 54 -9.94 2.55 23.65
N THR A 55 -8.85 2.95 24.29
CA THR A 55 -8.50 4.35 24.55
C THR A 55 -7.97 5.04 23.30
N ASP A 56 -8.27 6.33 23.17
CA ASP A 56 -7.75 7.18 22.10
C ASP A 56 -6.25 7.42 22.27
N LEU A 57 -5.48 7.17 21.20
CA LEU A 57 -4.04 7.41 21.16
C LEU A 57 -3.72 8.67 20.37
N ARG A 58 -2.76 9.46 20.84
CA ARG A 58 -2.31 10.71 20.22
C ARG A 58 -0.81 10.93 20.45
N TYR A 59 -0.27 11.93 19.77
CA TYR A 59 1.14 12.35 19.92
C TYR A 59 1.51 12.57 21.40
N GLY A 60 2.63 11.98 21.81
CA GLY A 60 3.14 12.01 23.19
C GLY A 60 2.70 10.82 24.04
N ASP A 61 1.69 10.06 23.64
CA ASP A 61 1.32 8.82 24.34
C ASP A 61 2.41 7.76 24.20
N SER A 62 2.46 6.82 25.14
CA SER A 62 3.39 5.70 25.10
C SER A 62 2.82 4.42 25.73
N GLY A 63 3.50 3.30 25.46
CA GLY A 63 3.20 1.98 26.02
C GLY A 63 2.66 0.99 24.99
N GLY A 64 2.28 -0.21 25.46
CA GLY A 64 1.94 -1.34 24.58
C GLY A 64 0.75 -1.10 23.63
N CYS A 65 -0.12 -0.12 23.93
CA CYS A 65 -1.16 0.30 22.99
C CYS A 65 -0.61 0.97 21.74
N VAL A 66 0.40 1.82 21.91
CA VAL A 66 1.08 2.49 20.80
C VAL A 66 1.91 1.50 20.01
N GLU A 67 2.56 0.55 20.70
CA GLU A 67 3.32 -0.52 20.05
C GLU A 67 2.43 -1.34 19.11
N ARG A 68 1.24 -1.77 19.59
CA ARG A 68 0.26 -2.47 18.74
C ARG A 68 -0.24 -1.63 17.57
N LEU A 69 -0.41 -0.32 17.77
CA LEU A 69 -0.73 0.61 16.67
C LEU A 69 0.38 0.65 15.62
N GLN A 70 1.65 0.76 16.04
CA GLN A 70 2.81 0.81 15.14
C GLN A 70 2.93 -0.49 14.34
N GLN A 71 2.83 -1.64 15.02
CA GLN A 71 2.80 -2.97 14.41
C GLN A 71 1.68 -3.06 13.36
N ARG A 72 0.47 -2.63 13.71
CA ARG A 72 -0.67 -2.66 12.79
C ARG A 72 -0.47 -1.76 11.57
N LEU A 73 0.01 -0.54 11.76
CA LEU A 73 0.32 0.37 10.64
C LEU A 73 1.39 -0.20 9.71
N ASN A 74 2.35 -0.95 10.26
CA ASN A 74 3.38 -1.64 9.50
C ASN A 74 2.83 -2.83 8.71
N GLU A 75 1.98 -3.66 9.31
CA GLU A 75 1.29 -4.79 8.66
C GLU A 75 0.43 -4.34 7.49
N MET A 76 -0.21 -3.17 7.60
CA MET A 76 -1.04 -2.59 6.55
C MET A 76 -0.21 -2.02 5.37
N GLY A 77 1.11 -2.14 5.41
CA GLY A 77 1.99 -1.77 4.29
C GLY A 77 2.24 -0.27 4.15
N LEU A 78 1.89 0.55 5.14
CA LEU A 78 2.14 2.00 5.10
C LEU A 78 3.62 2.37 5.35
N ASN A 79 4.60 1.51 5.06
CA ASN A 79 5.99 1.73 5.45
C ASN A 79 6.90 2.29 4.34
N CYS A 80 6.63 2.02 3.06
CA CYS A 80 7.39 2.52 1.90
C CYS A 80 8.91 2.37 2.03
N GLY A 81 9.34 1.20 2.54
CA GLY A 81 10.75 0.93 2.82
C GLY A 81 11.26 1.50 4.15
N ASN A 82 10.45 2.27 4.87
CA ASN A 82 10.73 2.81 6.19
C ASN A 82 9.68 2.38 7.22
N ARG A 83 9.90 1.22 7.82
CA ARG A 83 9.15 0.73 8.99
C ARG A 83 9.49 1.66 10.18
N LEU A 84 8.56 2.35 10.85
CA LEU A 84 7.83 1.72 11.94
C LEU A 84 8.74 1.01 12.95
N VAL A 85 9.51 1.75 13.76
CA VAL A 85 10.02 1.14 15.00
C VAL A 85 8.83 0.96 15.94
N ASP A 86 8.62 -0.28 16.39
CA ASP A 86 7.55 -0.66 17.31
C ASP A 86 8.04 -0.46 18.75
N ASP A 87 8.39 0.77 19.10
CA ASP A 87 8.97 1.16 20.40
C ASP A 87 7.92 1.56 21.46
N GLY A 88 6.64 1.57 21.07
CA GLY A 88 5.57 2.03 21.93
C GLY A 88 5.59 3.53 22.18
N LEU A 89 6.28 4.34 21.35
CA LEU A 89 6.32 5.80 21.46
C LEU A 89 5.49 6.45 20.35
N PHE A 90 4.49 7.25 20.72
CA PHE A 90 3.68 7.98 19.75
C PHE A 90 4.39 9.30 19.40
N GLY A 91 5.57 9.15 18.79
CA GLY A 91 6.38 10.26 18.30
C GLY A 91 5.89 10.83 16.97
N LEU A 92 6.70 11.73 16.41
CA LEU A 92 6.39 12.45 15.17
C LEU A 92 6.17 11.48 14.00
N VAL A 93 7.03 10.47 13.85
CA VAL A 93 6.93 9.50 12.75
C VAL A 93 5.66 8.65 12.83
N THR A 94 5.30 8.18 14.02
CA THR A 94 4.03 7.49 14.28
C THR A 94 2.84 8.39 13.92
N ARG A 95 2.88 9.68 14.31
CA ARG A 95 1.83 10.65 13.97
C ARG A 95 1.69 10.90 12.47
N MET A 96 2.80 11.09 11.76
CA MET A 96 2.78 11.24 10.29
C MET A 96 2.15 10.01 9.62
N ARG A 97 2.44 8.81 10.14
CA ARG A 97 1.85 7.55 9.66
C ARG A 97 0.35 7.48 9.92
N VAL A 98 -0.11 7.92 11.09
CA VAL A 98 -1.55 8.00 11.41
C VAL A 98 -2.25 8.99 10.48
N PHE A 99 -1.67 10.16 10.20
CA PHE A 99 -2.23 11.08 9.22
C PHE A 99 -2.36 10.45 7.83
N ALA A 100 -1.30 9.80 7.33
CA ALA A 100 -1.35 9.09 6.06
C ALA A 100 -2.45 8.03 6.05
N PHE A 101 -2.54 7.22 7.11
CA PHE A 101 -3.59 6.22 7.29
C PHE A 101 -4.99 6.83 7.23
N GLN A 102 -5.22 7.91 7.98
CA GLN A 102 -6.51 8.61 8.01
C GLN A 102 -6.87 9.17 6.65
N GLY A 103 -5.94 9.85 5.98
CA GLY A 103 -6.15 10.42 4.66
C GLY A 103 -6.51 9.35 3.62
N ARG A 104 -5.79 8.22 3.60
CA ARG A 104 -6.11 7.09 2.71
C ARG A 104 -7.50 6.51 2.97
N ASN A 105 -7.93 6.49 4.22
CA ASN A 105 -9.20 5.91 4.66
C ASN A 105 -10.38 6.89 4.71
N ARG A 106 -10.25 8.10 4.14
CA ARG A 106 -11.30 9.14 4.15
C ARG A 106 -11.74 9.54 5.56
N LEU A 107 -10.84 9.45 6.51
CA LEU A 107 -11.07 9.91 7.88
C LEU A 107 -10.64 11.37 8.01
N ALA A 108 -11.10 12.03 9.08
CA ALA A 108 -10.50 13.29 9.49
C ALA A 108 -9.00 13.08 9.74
N MET A 109 -8.15 13.89 9.12
CA MET A 109 -6.71 13.87 9.34
C MET A 109 -6.33 14.72 10.56
N ASP A 110 -6.76 14.28 11.74
CA ASP A 110 -6.52 14.92 13.03
C ASP A 110 -5.29 14.33 13.78
N GLY A 111 -4.82 13.16 13.35
CA GLY A 111 -3.67 12.47 13.95
C GLY A 111 -4.01 11.75 15.25
N ILE A 112 -5.30 11.58 15.55
CA ILE A 112 -5.80 10.90 16.74
C ILE A 112 -6.37 9.53 16.34
N VAL A 113 -5.93 8.49 17.04
CA VAL A 113 -6.46 7.14 16.87
C VAL A 113 -7.69 6.96 17.74
N GLY A 114 -8.76 7.64 17.35
CA GLY A 114 -10.10 7.54 17.95
C GLY A 114 -10.93 6.35 17.43
N PRO A 115 -12.21 6.24 17.82
CA PRO A 115 -13.07 5.10 17.45
C PRO A 115 -13.14 4.84 15.94
N ALA A 116 -13.28 5.88 15.12
CA ALA A 116 -13.34 5.75 13.66
C ALA A 116 -12.01 5.24 13.06
N THR A 117 -10.88 5.75 13.55
CA THR A 117 -9.54 5.29 13.14
C THR A 117 -9.33 3.83 13.54
N ARG A 118 -9.70 3.45 14.77
CA ARG A 118 -9.59 2.06 15.26
C ARG A 118 -10.45 1.09 14.47
N ALA A 119 -11.69 1.48 14.13
CA ALA A 119 -12.56 0.66 13.30
C ALA A 119 -11.92 0.33 11.95
N LYS A 120 -11.26 1.31 11.31
CA LYS A 120 -10.51 1.09 10.06
C LYS A 120 -9.24 0.27 10.23
N LEU A 121 -8.53 0.41 11.36
CA LEU A 121 -7.35 -0.40 11.63
C LEU A 121 -7.72 -1.87 11.88
N ALA A 122 -8.89 -2.16 12.46
CA ALA A 122 -9.36 -3.52 12.71
C ALA A 122 -9.85 -4.26 11.45
N ASP A 123 -10.12 -3.53 10.36
CA ASP A 123 -10.65 -4.06 9.12
C ASP A 123 -9.54 -4.71 8.26
N PRO A 124 -9.61 -6.02 7.95
CA PRO A 124 -8.60 -6.71 7.15
C PRO A 124 -8.64 -6.33 5.66
N ASP A 125 -9.74 -5.79 5.15
CA ASP A 125 -9.88 -5.39 3.74
C ASP A 125 -9.21 -4.04 3.45
N VAL A 126 -8.84 -3.30 4.51
CA VAL A 126 -8.01 -2.09 4.42
C VAL A 126 -6.54 -2.50 4.24
N ASN A 127 -6.24 -3.25 3.18
CA ASN A 127 -4.85 -3.44 2.78
C ASN A 127 -4.40 -2.20 1.99
N LEU A 128 -3.57 -1.36 2.62
CA LEU A 128 -2.98 -0.19 1.97
C LEU A 128 -1.73 -0.56 1.15
N SER A 129 -1.63 -1.80 0.66
CA SER A 129 -0.55 -2.29 -0.23
C SER A 129 -0.36 -1.45 -1.50
N VAL A 130 -1.31 -0.57 -1.83
CA VAL A 130 -1.19 0.46 -2.88
C VAL A 130 -0.55 1.76 -2.35
N GLY A 131 0.03 1.74 -1.16
CA GLY A 131 0.60 2.90 -0.47
C GLY A 131 1.99 3.22 -0.96
N CYS A 132 2.75 2.21 -1.38
CA CYS A 132 4.17 2.33 -1.63
C CYS A 132 4.46 1.77 -3.00
N ASP A 133 4.56 2.66 -3.96
CA ASP A 133 4.76 2.30 -5.35
C ASP A 133 6.26 2.28 -5.65
N PRO A 134 6.90 1.12 -5.89
CA PRO A 134 8.32 1.09 -6.24
C PRO A 134 8.58 1.76 -7.61
N THR A 135 7.53 2.07 -8.37
CA THR A 135 7.58 2.67 -9.69
C THR A 135 7.35 4.19 -9.69
N VAL A 136 7.30 4.87 -8.53
CA VAL A 136 7.08 6.34 -8.50
C VAL A 136 8.07 7.09 -9.40
N GLU A 137 9.35 6.71 -9.45
CA GLU A 137 10.28 7.33 -10.40
C GLU A 137 9.90 7.10 -11.87
N ALA A 138 9.46 5.90 -12.22
CA ALA A 138 8.99 5.60 -13.57
C ALA A 138 7.72 6.38 -13.92
N GLN A 139 6.83 6.59 -12.94
CA GLN A 139 5.63 7.42 -13.10
C GLN A 139 5.99 8.90 -13.30
N ILE A 140 7.01 9.41 -12.61
CA ILE A 140 7.51 10.77 -12.83
C ILE A 140 8.02 10.91 -14.27
N ARG A 141 8.85 9.97 -14.74
CA ARG A 141 9.34 9.96 -16.14
C ARG A 141 8.21 9.85 -17.17
N ALA A 142 7.14 9.14 -16.85
CA ALA A 142 5.98 9.02 -17.73
C ALA A 142 5.14 10.32 -17.84
N VAL A 143 5.23 11.22 -16.86
CA VAL A 143 4.41 12.44 -16.80
C VAL A 143 5.21 13.69 -17.16
N PHE A 144 6.45 13.81 -16.67
CA PHE A 144 7.32 14.94 -16.94
C PHE A 144 8.12 14.69 -18.23
N PRO A 145 8.28 15.68 -19.13
CA PRO A 145 9.06 15.50 -20.34
C PRO A 145 10.55 15.30 -20.07
N ASP A 146 11.25 14.61 -20.97
CA ASP A 146 12.66 14.24 -20.89
C ASP A 146 13.60 15.40 -20.50
N SER A 147 13.27 16.61 -20.93
CA SER A 147 14.06 17.82 -20.65
C SER A 147 14.08 18.21 -19.16
N ILE A 148 13.12 17.74 -18.37
CA ILE A 148 12.96 18.12 -16.96
C ILE A 148 12.69 16.96 -16.00
N GLU A 149 12.49 15.73 -16.49
CA GLU A 149 12.18 14.56 -15.65
C GLU A 149 13.22 14.34 -14.54
N ASN A 150 14.51 14.50 -14.85
CA ASN A 150 15.58 14.33 -13.87
C ASN A 150 15.53 15.41 -12.78
N LYS A 151 15.06 16.62 -13.11
CA LYS A 151 14.84 17.67 -12.12
C LYS A 151 13.60 17.38 -11.27
N ALA A 152 12.53 16.89 -11.87
CA ALA A 152 11.33 16.47 -11.14
C ALA A 152 11.65 15.36 -10.13
N ILE A 153 12.45 14.36 -10.51
CA ILE A 153 12.90 13.29 -9.61
C ILE A 153 13.72 13.85 -8.45
N ARG A 154 14.65 14.78 -8.70
CA ARG A 154 15.43 15.43 -7.62
C ARG A 154 14.53 16.18 -6.65
N VAL A 155 13.56 16.94 -7.17
CA VAL A 155 12.57 17.64 -6.34
C VAL A 155 11.79 16.63 -5.50
N ALA A 156 11.14 15.63 -6.11
CA ALA A 156 10.38 14.60 -5.38
C ALA A 156 11.21 13.89 -4.29
N ARG A 157 12.49 13.63 -4.56
CA ARG A 157 13.42 13.03 -3.59
C ARG A 157 13.74 13.94 -2.42
N CYS A 158 13.92 15.24 -2.67
CA CYS A 158 14.14 16.22 -1.61
C CYS A 158 12.87 16.49 -0.80
N GLU A 159 11.71 16.59 -1.46
CA GLU A 159 10.43 16.92 -0.84
C GLU A 159 9.91 15.78 0.06
N SER A 160 9.95 14.54 -0.44
CA SER A 160 9.33 13.40 0.26
C SER A 160 10.21 12.16 0.37
N GLY A 161 11.40 12.16 -0.24
CA GLY A 161 12.15 10.91 -0.45
C GLY A 161 11.48 10.00 -1.49
N ILE A 162 10.72 10.54 -2.44
CA ILE A 162 9.91 9.78 -3.42
C ILE A 162 8.84 8.92 -2.71
N ASN A 163 8.32 9.42 -1.58
CA ASN A 163 7.34 8.70 -0.77
C ASN A 163 5.92 9.23 -1.03
N PRO A 164 5.04 8.45 -1.69
CA PRO A 164 3.69 8.88 -2.03
C PRO A 164 2.74 9.01 -0.83
N ILE A 165 3.09 8.47 0.34
CA ILE A 165 2.32 8.64 1.58
C ILE A 165 3.01 9.57 2.57
N ALA A 166 4.03 10.33 2.15
CA ALA A 166 4.67 11.32 3.00
C ALA A 166 3.66 12.39 3.45
N VAL A 167 3.71 12.73 4.73
CA VAL A 167 2.93 13.83 5.32
C VAL A 167 3.89 14.71 6.11
N GLY A 168 4.24 15.87 5.56
CA GLY A 168 4.94 16.94 6.26
C GLY A 168 3.96 17.74 7.13
N LEU A 169 4.41 18.14 8.33
CA LEU A 169 3.62 18.96 9.24
C LEU A 169 4.21 20.37 9.31
N ASN A 170 3.38 21.37 9.05
CA ASN A 170 3.79 22.77 9.13
C ASN A 170 3.37 23.40 10.46
N THR A 171 4.13 24.40 10.90
CA THR A 171 3.86 25.15 12.13
C THR A 171 2.53 25.91 12.10
N ASN A 172 2.03 26.25 10.91
CA ASN A 172 0.73 26.89 10.71
C ASN A 172 -0.46 25.89 10.71
N GLY A 173 -0.21 24.61 11.00
CA GLY A 173 -1.23 23.55 11.06
C GLY A 173 -1.60 22.92 9.71
N THR A 174 -1.12 23.48 8.60
CA THR A 174 -1.24 22.84 7.28
C THR A 174 -0.35 21.60 7.19
N LYS A 175 -0.62 20.75 6.20
CA LYS A 175 0.14 19.55 5.93
C LYS A 175 0.57 19.52 4.49
N ASP A 176 1.74 18.98 4.24
CA ASP A 176 2.26 18.74 2.90
C ASP A 176 2.16 17.27 2.56
N ILE A 177 1.50 16.93 1.45
CA ILE A 177 1.03 15.57 1.20
C ILE A 177 1.62 14.98 -0.09
N GLY A 178 2.16 13.78 0.04
CA GLY A 178 2.58 12.91 -1.06
C GLY A 178 3.90 13.28 -1.72
N VAL A 179 4.12 12.76 -2.92
CA VAL A 179 5.42 12.77 -3.63
C VAL A 179 6.00 14.17 -3.78
N PHE A 180 5.16 15.14 -4.17
CA PHE A 180 5.52 16.55 -4.35
C PHE A 180 4.93 17.46 -3.26
N GLN A 181 4.62 16.91 -2.07
CA GLN A 181 4.33 17.71 -0.87
C GLN A 181 3.27 18.82 -1.10
N PHE A 182 2.09 18.45 -1.61
CA PHE A 182 1.00 19.39 -1.84
C PHE A 182 0.41 19.90 -0.52
N ASN A 183 0.35 21.22 -0.36
CA ASN A 183 -0.03 21.86 0.89
C ASN A 183 -1.55 21.98 1.06
N THR A 184 -2.10 21.49 2.17
CA THR A 184 -3.54 21.53 2.48
C THR A 184 -4.13 22.93 2.60
N GLY A 185 -3.30 23.96 2.79
CA GLY A 185 -3.71 25.36 2.88
C GLY A 185 -3.63 26.14 1.56
N GLY A 186 -3.27 25.50 0.45
CA GLY A 186 -3.12 26.19 -0.83
C GLY A 186 -3.10 25.25 -2.03
N THR A 187 -1.91 24.81 -2.44
CA THR A 187 -1.70 24.07 -3.69
C THR A 187 -2.57 22.81 -3.81
N LEU A 188 -2.87 22.13 -2.70
CA LEU A 188 -3.78 20.98 -2.69
C LEU A 188 -5.17 21.36 -3.18
N GLN A 189 -5.72 22.46 -2.67
CA GLN A 189 -7.07 22.89 -3.05
C GLN A 189 -7.13 23.37 -4.50
N GLU A 190 -6.04 23.96 -5.00
CA GLU A 190 -5.99 24.52 -6.35
C GLU A 190 -5.75 23.47 -7.44
N TYR A 191 -4.86 22.49 -7.20
CA TYR A 191 -4.36 21.62 -8.26
C TYR A 191 -4.78 20.15 -8.15
N LEU A 192 -5.17 19.65 -6.97
CA LEU A 192 -5.59 18.26 -6.86
C LEU A 192 -7.06 18.11 -7.29
N PRO A 193 -7.39 17.14 -8.15
CA PRO A 193 -8.76 16.89 -8.56
C PRO A 193 -9.59 16.37 -7.38
N GLY A 194 -10.89 16.65 -7.39
CA GLY A 194 -11.83 16.16 -6.37
C GLY A 194 -12.84 17.21 -5.94
N SER A 195 -14.07 16.77 -5.66
CA SER A 195 -15.16 17.64 -5.22
C SER A 195 -15.06 18.07 -3.74
N THR A 196 -14.28 17.34 -2.94
CA THR A 196 -14.11 17.61 -1.50
C THR A 196 -12.64 17.56 -1.11
N THR A 197 -12.28 18.23 -0.01
CA THR A 197 -10.92 18.20 0.55
C THR A 197 -10.45 16.78 0.87
N LEU A 198 -11.34 15.90 1.36
CA LEU A 198 -11.00 14.50 1.63
C LEU A 198 -10.62 13.73 0.36
N ILE A 199 -11.33 13.96 -0.76
CA ILE A 199 -10.98 13.34 -2.04
C ILE A 199 -9.63 13.89 -2.54
N LYS A 200 -9.40 15.20 -2.41
CA LYS A 200 -8.13 15.82 -2.80
C LYS A 200 -6.95 15.29 -1.99
N ILE A 201 -7.14 15.06 -0.69
CA ILE A 201 -6.17 14.40 0.18
C ILE A 201 -5.87 12.98 -0.30
N GLN A 202 -6.88 12.19 -0.66
CA GLN A 202 -6.65 10.84 -1.20
C GLN A 202 -5.86 10.87 -2.50
N ASN A 203 -6.19 11.80 -3.39
CA ASN A 203 -5.47 11.99 -4.65
C ASN A 203 -4.04 12.49 -4.40
N ALA A 204 -3.81 13.34 -3.40
CA ALA A 204 -2.47 13.72 -2.99
C ALA A 204 -1.67 12.54 -2.43
N LEU A 205 -2.30 11.56 -1.77
CA LEU A 205 -1.68 10.32 -1.29
C LEU A 205 -1.64 9.20 -2.34
N ASN A 206 -2.05 9.48 -3.58
CA ASN A 206 -1.92 8.59 -4.73
C ASN A 206 -0.77 9.11 -5.60
N ALA A 207 0.26 8.29 -5.83
CA ALA A 207 1.46 8.72 -6.55
C ALA A 207 1.12 9.33 -7.91
N THR A 208 0.34 8.60 -8.73
CA THR A 208 -0.06 9.04 -10.07
C THR A 208 -0.79 10.39 -10.06
N GLU A 209 -1.79 10.54 -9.21
CA GLU A 209 -2.56 11.80 -9.15
C GLU A 209 -1.73 12.96 -8.60
N ASN A 210 -0.89 12.71 -7.60
CA ASN A 210 0.05 13.70 -7.06
C ASN A 210 1.05 14.16 -8.13
N ILE A 211 1.65 13.23 -8.89
CA ILE A 211 2.62 13.53 -9.96
C ILE A 211 1.95 14.32 -11.11
N ARG A 212 0.74 13.93 -11.53
CA ARG A 212 -0.02 14.66 -12.56
C ARG A 212 -0.33 16.09 -12.11
N ALA A 213 -0.77 16.27 -10.87
CA ALA A 213 -1.01 17.58 -10.30
C ALA A 213 0.29 18.39 -10.20
N ALA A 214 1.42 17.77 -9.84
CA ALA A 214 2.72 18.42 -9.80
C ALA A 214 3.12 18.95 -11.18
N TYR A 215 2.94 18.16 -12.24
CA TYR A 215 3.22 18.63 -13.59
C TYR A 215 2.27 19.76 -14.02
N ALA A 216 0.99 19.72 -13.63
CA ALA A 216 0.06 20.82 -13.88
C ALA A 216 0.46 22.12 -13.16
N LEU A 217 0.87 22.03 -11.89
CA LEU A 217 1.40 23.17 -11.13
C LEU A 217 2.70 23.69 -11.77
N TYR A 218 3.60 22.81 -12.19
CA TYR A 218 4.82 23.18 -12.91
C TYR A 218 4.51 23.94 -14.21
N ARG A 219 3.54 23.46 -14.99
CA ARG A 219 3.10 24.12 -16.23
C ARG A 219 2.54 25.53 -15.99
N ALA A 220 1.98 25.77 -14.81
CA ALA A 220 1.40 27.06 -14.45
C ALA A 220 2.40 28.04 -13.82
N ARG A 221 3.35 27.55 -13.00
CA ARG A 221 4.19 28.39 -12.13
C ARG A 221 5.69 28.06 -12.18
N GLY A 222 6.10 27.18 -13.08
CA GLY A 222 7.45 26.63 -13.10
C GLY A 222 7.74 25.84 -11.82
N TRP A 223 8.97 25.91 -11.31
CA TRP A 223 9.36 25.13 -10.13
C TRP A 223 8.86 25.68 -8.79
N GLN A 224 8.12 26.79 -8.78
CA GLN A 224 7.49 27.27 -7.55
C GLN A 224 6.25 26.40 -7.23
N PRO A 225 6.01 26.06 -5.95
CA PRO A 225 6.66 26.56 -4.74
C PRO A 225 7.79 25.68 -4.19
N TRP A 226 8.22 24.65 -4.92
CA TRP A 226 9.22 23.69 -4.44
C TRP A 226 10.59 24.34 -4.30
N THR A 227 10.97 24.67 -3.07
CA THR A 227 12.29 25.24 -2.75
C THR A 227 13.41 24.25 -3.06
N CYS A 228 13.14 22.95 -2.92
CA CYS A 228 14.01 21.85 -3.33
C CYS A 228 14.44 21.90 -4.81
N ALA A 229 13.74 22.64 -5.67
CA ALA A 229 14.12 22.79 -7.07
C ALA A 229 15.35 23.67 -7.30
N ASN A 230 15.81 24.38 -6.26
CA ASN A 230 16.98 25.24 -6.25
C ASN A 230 18.07 24.76 -5.26
N ALA A 231 17.83 23.61 -4.61
CA ALA A 231 18.78 22.95 -3.72
C ALA A 231 19.82 22.13 -4.50
#